data_AF-A0A3Q7IHY3-F1
#
_entry.id   AF-A0A3Q7IHY3-F1
#
_cell.length_a   1.000
_cell.length_b   1.000
_cell.length_c   1.000
_cell.angle_alpha   90.00
_cell.angle_beta   90.00
_cell.angle_gamma   90.00
#
_symmetry.space_group_name_H-M   'P 1'
#
loop_
_entity.id
_entity.type
_entity.pdbx_description
1 polymer ?
#
loop_
_entity_poly.entity_id
_entity_poly.type
_entity_poly.pdbx_seq_one_letter_code
_entity_poly.pdbx_strand_id
1 'polypeptide(L)'
;MTKLEVVSTCVIKSQKSIEKKIELTPWDPQVLTLDPNQKGLLFRKPNPKELAKSSSEIIVNHLKISLSKTLNCFPLLAGRLVARKNIDDDTLSFFVDCKNEGAEFAHAIALDLNVADILEQTYVPKIENIAQLKAKANSEYGNNIVCISSLQALLAHLWQSVIRCRFSTNAAEITYRSCIYLKDILEMPCILSTSQPPLRRYWSMISWVKKSKMLKKSGVFANSLIASSSPRFNVYNNDFGWGRPVAVRSGAGNKHEGIITIFCGAEEGSMDIQPQTLRAMGQDTKFMAAVTKIHDIV
;
A
#
# COMPACT_ATOMS: atom_id res chain seq x y z
N MET A 1 5.46 -23.87 9.90
CA MET A 1 4.30 -22.96 9.79
C MET A 1 4.12 -22.39 11.19
N THR A 2 4.37 -21.09 11.38
CA THR A 2 4.30 -20.46 12.71
C THR A 2 2.88 -20.56 13.25
N LYS A 3 2.72 -21.00 14.51
CA LYS A 3 1.40 -21.16 15.12
C LYS A 3 0.92 -19.80 15.63
N LEU A 4 -0.09 -19.25 14.97
CA LEU A 4 -0.84 -18.09 15.45
C LEU A 4 -1.95 -18.57 16.37
N GLU A 5 -2.06 -17.99 17.55
CA GLU A 5 -3.12 -18.26 18.51
C GLU A 5 -3.99 -17.00 18.67
N VAL A 6 -5.28 -17.12 18.36
CA VAL A 6 -6.25 -16.04 18.57
C VAL A 6 -6.71 -16.09 20.03
N VAL A 7 -6.36 -15.05 20.80
CA VAL A 7 -6.70 -14.93 22.22
C VAL A 7 -8.14 -14.45 22.41
N SER A 8 -8.57 -13.47 21.61
CA SER A 8 -9.93 -12.95 21.66
C SER A 8 -10.32 -12.28 20.36
N THR A 9 -11.60 -12.36 20.01
CA THR A 9 -12.23 -11.55 18.96
C THR A 9 -13.43 -10.82 19.54
N CYS A 10 -13.70 -9.62 19.02
CA CYS A 10 -14.88 -8.85 19.39
C CYS A 10 -15.23 -7.84 18.29
N VAL A 11 -16.43 -7.28 18.37
CA VAL A 11 -16.86 -6.19 17.48
C VAL A 11 -16.85 -4.88 18.26
N ILE A 12 -16.09 -3.91 17.77
CA ILE A 12 -15.99 -2.57 18.36
C ILE A 12 -16.96 -1.64 17.66
N LYS A 13 -17.91 -1.13 18.42
CA LYS A 13 -18.91 -0.16 17.94
C LYS A 13 -18.53 1.26 18.34
N SER A 14 -19.05 2.23 17.60
CA SER A 14 -19.00 3.63 18.01
C SER A 14 -19.88 3.84 19.25
N GLN A 15 -19.49 4.80 20.10
CA GLN A 15 -20.29 5.20 21.27
C GLN A 15 -21.47 6.09 20.89
N LYS A 16 -21.33 6.83 19.79
CA LYS A 16 -22.36 7.68 19.19
C LYS A 16 -22.67 7.15 17.81
N SER A 17 -23.91 6.70 17.61
CA SER A 17 -24.38 6.25 16.30
C SER A 17 -25.10 7.40 15.60
N ILE A 18 -24.64 7.75 14.40
CA ILE A 18 -25.39 8.57 13.46
C ILE A 18 -25.75 7.66 12.31
N GLU A 19 -27.00 7.21 12.28
CA GLU A 19 -27.49 6.39 11.19
C GLU A 19 -27.50 7.21 9.90
N LYS A 20 -26.76 6.73 8.90
CA LYS A 20 -26.66 7.41 7.61
C LYS A 20 -26.47 6.38 6.50
N LYS A 21 -27.17 6.61 5.39
CA LYS A 21 -26.89 5.94 4.13
C LYS A 21 -25.90 6.78 3.32
N ILE A 22 -24.81 6.16 2.86
CA ILE A 22 -23.81 6.83 2.01
C ILE A 22 -23.77 6.10 0.67
N GLU A 23 -24.29 6.75 -0.37
CA GLU A 23 -24.22 6.24 -1.74
C GLU A 23 -22.77 6.22 -2.21
N LEU A 24 -22.39 5.17 -2.92
CA LEU A 24 -21.09 5.10 -3.55
C LEU A 24 -21.02 6.05 -4.74
N THR A 25 -19.90 6.76 -4.86
CA THR A 25 -19.60 7.50 -6.08
C THR A 25 -19.34 6.50 -7.22
N PRO A 26 -19.44 6.94 -8.47
CA PRO A 26 -19.20 6.04 -9.58
C PRO A 26 -17.75 5.48 -9.67
N TRP A 27 -16.81 6.00 -8.87
CA TRP A 27 -15.45 5.50 -8.72
C TRP A 27 -15.32 4.32 -7.74
N ASP A 28 -16.10 4.31 -6.67
CA ASP A 28 -15.93 3.34 -5.58
C ASP A 28 -16.19 1.89 -6.03
N PRO A 29 -17.22 1.59 -6.87
CA PRO A 29 -17.45 0.23 -7.38
C PRO A 29 -16.28 -0.37 -8.15
N GLN A 30 -15.37 0.44 -8.70
CA GLN A 30 -14.24 -0.05 -9.50
C GLN A 30 -13.27 -0.89 -8.68
N VAL A 31 -13.15 -0.61 -7.39
CA VAL A 31 -12.18 -1.27 -6.50
C VAL A 31 -12.82 -2.31 -5.60
N LEU A 32 -14.15 -2.48 -5.63
CA LEU A 32 -14.86 -3.48 -4.81
C LEU A 32 -14.50 -4.93 -5.17
N THR A 33 -13.99 -5.16 -6.39
CA THR A 33 -13.52 -6.47 -6.87
C THR A 33 -12.08 -6.78 -6.49
N LEU A 34 -11.37 -5.82 -5.89
CA LEU A 34 -10.00 -5.99 -5.39
C LEU A 34 -10.03 -6.53 -3.96
N ASP A 35 -8.92 -7.11 -3.51
CA ASP A 35 -8.82 -7.59 -2.14
C ASP A 35 -8.80 -6.41 -1.16
N PRO A 36 -9.34 -6.58 0.07
CA PRO A 36 -9.24 -5.57 1.10
C PRO A 36 -7.79 -5.15 1.36
N ASN A 37 -7.58 -3.85 1.49
CA ASN A 37 -6.26 -3.31 1.84
C ASN A 37 -5.84 -3.80 3.23
N GLN A 38 -4.62 -4.30 3.33
CA GLN A 38 -4.03 -4.83 4.56
C GLN A 38 -2.72 -4.13 4.84
N LYS A 39 -2.64 -3.46 6.00
CA LYS A 39 -1.46 -2.75 6.46
C LYS A 39 -1.18 -3.12 7.91
N GLY A 40 0.11 -3.30 8.23
CA GLY A 40 0.58 -3.57 9.58
C GLY A 40 1.64 -2.57 10.00
N LEU A 41 1.62 -2.19 11.27
CA LEU A 41 2.66 -1.40 11.93
C LEU A 41 3.31 -2.26 13.00
N LEU A 42 4.63 -2.28 13.02
CA LEU A 42 5.41 -2.96 14.04
C LEU A 42 5.90 -1.93 15.06
N PHE A 43 5.73 -2.21 16.35
CA PHE A 43 6.18 -1.35 17.45
C PHE A 43 7.23 -2.08 18.28
N ARG A 44 8.15 -1.32 18.90
CA ARG A 44 9.04 -1.89 19.93
C ARG A 44 8.20 -2.31 21.14
N LYS A 45 8.60 -3.42 21.77
CA LYS A 45 8.04 -3.80 23.06
C LYS A 45 8.44 -2.74 24.10
N PRO A 46 7.51 -2.20 24.91
CA PRO A 46 7.84 -1.27 25.97
C PRO A 46 8.84 -1.88 26.98
N ASN A 47 9.67 -1.04 27.61
CA ASN A 47 10.72 -1.51 28.54
C ASN A 47 10.09 -2.17 29.79
N PRO A 48 10.57 -3.35 30.24
CA PRO A 48 10.12 -4.01 31.48
C PRO A 48 10.02 -3.11 32.72
N LYS A 49 10.88 -2.07 32.86
CA LYS A 49 10.82 -1.13 33.99
C LYS A 49 9.63 -0.15 33.92
N GLU A 50 9.11 0.13 32.73
CA GLU A 50 7.84 0.84 32.50
C GLU A 50 6.64 -0.13 32.55
N LEU A 51 6.92 -1.43 32.43
CA LEU A 51 5.98 -2.54 32.23
C LEU A 51 5.32 -3.07 33.52
N ALA A 52 5.75 -2.62 34.70
CA ALA A 52 5.01 -2.91 35.94
C ALA A 52 3.56 -2.37 35.91
N LYS A 53 3.21 -1.54 34.91
CA LYS A 53 1.89 -0.95 34.67
C LYS A 53 1.28 -1.22 33.29
N SER A 54 1.89 -2.03 32.40
CA SER A 54 1.33 -2.26 31.05
C SER A 54 1.34 -3.74 30.65
N SER A 55 0.34 -4.48 31.15
CA SER A 55 -0.01 -5.78 30.60
C SER A 55 -0.48 -5.64 29.14
N SER A 56 -0.36 -6.71 28.34
CA SER A 56 -0.94 -6.77 26.98
C SER A 56 -2.43 -6.38 26.97
N GLU A 57 -3.13 -6.70 28.05
CA GLU A 57 -4.52 -6.34 28.29
C GLU A 57 -4.75 -4.81 28.33
N ILE A 58 -3.84 -4.04 28.92
CA ILE A 58 -3.94 -2.57 28.96
C ILE A 58 -3.80 -1.99 27.55
N ILE A 59 -2.85 -2.50 26.76
CA ILE A 59 -2.66 -2.07 25.36
C ILE A 59 -3.92 -2.42 24.54
N VAL A 60 -4.41 -3.65 24.66
CA VAL A 60 -5.61 -4.11 23.95
C VAL A 60 -6.84 -3.26 24.33
N ASN A 61 -7.04 -2.99 25.62
CA ASN A 61 -8.15 -2.16 26.09
C ASN A 61 -8.02 -0.71 25.61
N HIS A 62 -6.81 -0.15 25.64
CA HIS A 62 -6.54 1.18 25.12
C HIS A 62 -6.90 1.28 23.63
N LEU A 63 -6.48 0.30 22.81
CA LEU A 63 -6.81 0.22 21.38
C LEU A 63 -8.31 0.07 21.13
N LYS A 64 -9.01 -0.76 21.91
CA LYS A 64 -10.47 -0.93 21.78
C LYS A 64 -11.21 0.38 22.08
N ILE A 65 -10.82 1.08 23.15
CA ILE A 65 -11.44 2.35 23.54
C ILE A 65 -11.16 3.44 22.51
N SER A 66 -9.92 3.56 22.04
CA SER A 66 -9.55 4.57 21.05
C SER A 66 -10.22 4.29 19.70
N LEU A 67 -10.30 3.03 19.26
CA LEU A 67 -11.04 2.63 18.06
C LEU A 67 -12.53 3.00 18.19
N SER A 68 -13.18 2.66 19.31
CA SER A 68 -14.57 3.02 19.56
C SER A 68 -14.82 4.54 19.46
N LYS A 69 -13.91 5.35 20.02
CA LYS A 69 -13.97 6.82 19.90
C LYS A 69 -13.77 7.29 18.47
N THR A 70 -12.79 6.74 17.75
CA THR A 70 -12.52 7.07 16.33
C THR A 70 -13.71 6.75 15.44
N LEU A 71 -14.41 5.62 15.67
CA LEU A 71 -15.60 5.25 14.89
C LEU A 71 -16.75 6.27 15.01
N ASN A 72 -16.78 7.12 16.05
CA ASN A 72 -17.73 8.23 16.12
C ASN A 72 -17.50 9.27 15.00
N CYS A 73 -16.24 9.47 14.61
CA CYS A 73 -15.85 10.41 13.57
C CYS A 73 -15.91 9.79 12.17
N PHE A 74 -15.82 8.46 12.08
CA PHE A 74 -15.76 7.72 10.82
C PHE A 74 -16.84 6.63 10.75
N PRO A 75 -18.13 7.01 10.67
CA PRO A 75 -19.24 6.07 10.72
C PRO A 75 -19.23 5.03 9.58
N LEU A 76 -18.60 5.36 8.44
CA LEU A 76 -18.39 4.44 7.31
C LEU A 76 -17.65 3.16 7.71
N LEU A 77 -16.70 3.25 8.64
CA LEU A 77 -15.89 2.11 9.08
C LEU A 77 -16.66 1.16 10.00
N ALA A 78 -17.78 1.62 10.57
CA ALA A 78 -18.70 0.81 11.38
C ALA A 78 -19.97 0.42 10.61
N GLY A 79 -20.07 0.74 9.31
CA GLY A 79 -21.20 0.39 8.46
C GLY A 79 -21.03 -0.96 7.74
N ARG A 80 -21.94 -1.25 6.82
CA ARG A 80 -21.86 -2.41 5.92
C ARG A 80 -22.13 -1.99 4.48
N LEU A 81 -21.38 -2.56 3.54
CA LEU A 81 -21.66 -2.40 2.11
C LEU A 81 -22.92 -3.21 1.76
N VAL A 82 -23.87 -2.56 1.08
CA VAL A 82 -25.13 -3.15 0.66
C VAL A 82 -25.27 -2.99 -0.85
N ALA A 83 -25.65 -4.07 -1.53
CA ALA A 83 -26.06 -4.06 -2.93
C ALA A 83 -27.59 -4.06 -3.00
N ARG A 84 -28.16 -3.15 -3.79
CA ARG A 84 -29.60 -3.07 -4.07
C ARG A 84 -29.82 -3.28 -5.55
N LYS A 85 -30.75 -4.18 -5.88
CA LYS A 85 -31.25 -4.35 -7.24
C LYS A 85 -32.34 -3.32 -7.53
N ASN A 86 -32.18 -2.56 -8.61
CA ASN A 86 -33.16 -1.59 -9.09
C ASN A 86 -34.16 -2.33 -9.98
N ILE A 87 -35.45 -2.15 -9.68
CA ILE A 87 -36.53 -2.90 -10.36
C ILE A 87 -36.76 -2.35 -11.76
N ASP A 88 -36.57 -1.05 -11.95
CA ASP A 88 -36.95 -0.34 -13.17
C ASP A 88 -36.01 -0.61 -14.36
N ASP A 89 -34.74 -0.94 -14.09
CA ASP A 89 -33.70 -1.08 -15.12
C ASP A 89 -32.78 -2.30 -14.93
N ASP A 90 -33.10 -3.20 -13.99
CA ASP A 90 -32.34 -4.41 -13.63
C ASP A 90 -30.89 -4.11 -13.17
N THR A 91 -30.56 -2.87 -12.83
CA THR A 91 -29.19 -2.49 -12.41
C THR A 91 -28.94 -2.73 -10.91
N LEU A 92 -27.67 -2.69 -10.50
CA LEU A 92 -27.26 -2.75 -9.10
C LEU A 92 -26.72 -1.40 -8.62
N SER A 93 -27.27 -0.90 -7.53
CA SER A 93 -26.73 0.25 -6.77
C SER A 93 -26.03 -0.22 -5.50
N PHE A 94 -24.95 0.46 -5.14
CA PHE A 94 -24.15 0.15 -3.96
C PHE A 94 -24.13 1.33 -3.00
N PHE A 95 -24.29 1.05 -1.72
CA PHE A 95 -24.19 2.06 -0.67
C PHE A 95 -23.62 1.45 0.60
N VAL A 96 -23.10 2.30 1.49
CA VAL A 96 -22.73 1.91 2.84
C VAL A 96 -23.88 2.28 3.78
N ASP A 97 -24.41 1.27 4.47
CA ASP A 97 -25.43 1.42 5.52
C ASP A 97 -24.72 1.59 6.87
N CYS A 98 -24.63 2.83 7.36
CA CYS A 98 -23.91 3.15 8.60
C CYS A 98 -24.83 2.95 9.81
N LYS A 99 -25.14 1.70 10.16
CA LYS A 99 -25.95 1.33 11.34
C LYS A 99 -25.14 0.97 12.59
N ASN A 100 -23.87 1.36 12.62
CA ASN A 100 -22.96 1.04 13.72
C ASN A 100 -22.88 -0.47 14.02
N GLU A 101 -22.84 -1.27 12.95
CA GLU A 101 -22.55 -2.71 12.98
C GLU A 101 -21.15 -2.99 13.55
N GLY A 102 -20.29 -1.97 13.60
CA GLY A 102 -18.98 -2.00 14.24
C GLY A 102 -17.90 -2.62 13.37
N ALA A 103 -16.66 -2.54 13.86
CA ALA A 103 -15.47 -3.09 13.25
C ALA A 103 -14.98 -4.31 14.04
N GLU A 104 -14.56 -5.36 13.34
CA GLU A 104 -13.96 -6.52 13.97
C GLU A 104 -12.58 -6.18 14.57
N PHE A 105 -12.32 -6.66 15.78
CA PHE A 105 -11.06 -6.52 16.50
C PHE A 105 -10.62 -7.89 17.03
N ALA A 106 -9.44 -8.33 16.61
CA ALA A 106 -8.83 -9.58 17.05
C ALA A 106 -7.51 -9.31 17.78
N HIS A 107 -7.32 -9.95 18.93
CA HIS A 107 -6.05 -10.04 19.64
C HIS A 107 -5.51 -11.45 19.45
N ALA A 108 -4.29 -11.56 18.93
CA ALA A 108 -3.62 -12.81 18.68
C ALA A 108 -2.16 -12.75 19.14
N ILE A 109 -1.62 -13.91 19.50
CA ILE A 109 -0.24 -14.11 19.95
C ILE A 109 0.43 -15.10 19.00
N ALA A 110 1.70 -14.85 18.68
CA ALA A 110 2.56 -15.79 17.97
C ALA A 110 3.85 -15.94 18.77
N LEU A 111 4.02 -17.08 19.46
CA LEU A 111 5.16 -17.32 20.35
C LEU A 111 6.45 -17.65 19.60
N ASP A 112 6.31 -18.29 18.43
CA ASP A 112 7.43 -18.76 17.60
C ASP A 112 7.72 -17.83 16.41
N LEU A 113 7.42 -16.52 16.55
CA LEU A 113 7.61 -15.53 15.48
C LEU A 113 8.69 -14.53 15.87
N ASN A 114 9.74 -14.43 15.06
CA ASN A 114 10.78 -13.43 15.24
C ASN A 114 10.48 -12.17 14.40
N VAL A 115 10.99 -11.03 14.85
CA VAL A 115 10.87 -9.77 14.11
C VAL A 115 11.45 -9.90 12.69
N ALA A 116 12.56 -10.64 12.54
CA ALA A 116 13.17 -10.92 11.24
C ALA A 116 12.20 -11.60 10.26
N ASP A 117 11.34 -12.51 10.73
CA ASP A 117 10.35 -13.22 9.90
C ASP A 117 9.26 -12.27 9.37
N ILE A 118 8.93 -11.23 10.15
CA ILE A 118 7.95 -10.20 9.77
C ILE A 118 8.56 -9.25 8.72
N LEU A 119 9.82 -8.88 8.94
CA LEU A 119 10.57 -7.90 8.15
C LEU A 119 11.13 -8.46 6.84
N GLU A 120 11.03 -9.76 6.61
CA GLU A 120 11.49 -10.40 5.38
C GLU A 120 10.94 -9.66 4.14
N GLN A 121 11.83 -9.32 3.20
CA GLN A 121 11.52 -8.68 1.91
C GLN A 121 11.10 -7.19 1.97
N THR A 122 11.45 -6.45 3.02
CA THR A 122 11.50 -4.98 2.94
C THR A 122 12.93 -4.53 2.65
N TYR A 123 13.07 -3.65 1.64
CA TYR A 123 14.33 -2.99 1.34
C TYR A 123 14.21 -1.49 1.59
N VAL A 124 15.30 -0.87 2.00
CA VAL A 124 15.42 0.56 2.28
C VAL A 124 16.49 1.10 1.32
N PRO A 125 16.12 1.83 0.25
CA PRO A 125 17.10 2.49 -0.59
C PRO A 125 17.85 3.55 0.23
N LYS A 126 19.18 3.52 0.15
CA LYS A 126 20.01 4.49 0.89
C LYS A 126 19.71 5.90 0.37
N ILE A 127 19.62 6.89 1.26
CA ILE A 127 19.33 8.29 0.90
C ILE A 127 20.34 8.79 -0.14
N GLU A 128 21.62 8.47 0.07
CA GLU A 128 22.72 8.78 -0.83
C GLU A 128 22.48 8.23 -2.25
N ASN A 129 22.06 6.97 -2.33
CA ASN A 129 21.78 6.29 -3.59
C ASN A 129 20.57 6.91 -4.30
N ILE A 130 19.51 7.27 -3.56
CA ILE A 130 18.35 7.99 -4.12
C ILE A 130 18.82 9.34 -4.69
N ALA A 131 19.68 10.08 -3.98
CA ALA A 131 20.20 11.36 -4.44
C ALA A 131 21.05 11.20 -5.72
N GLN A 132 21.90 10.18 -5.79
CA GLN A 132 22.69 9.86 -6.98
C GLN A 132 21.80 9.47 -8.17
N LEU A 133 20.79 8.62 -7.95
CA LEU A 133 19.82 8.24 -8.99
C LEU A 133 19.08 9.46 -9.52
N LYS A 134 18.64 10.36 -8.63
CA LYS A 134 17.99 11.62 -9.00
C LYS A 134 18.92 12.51 -9.82
N ALA A 135 20.16 12.71 -9.37
CA ALA A 135 21.13 13.55 -10.07
C ALA A 135 21.42 13.02 -11.48
N LYS A 136 21.66 11.70 -11.59
CA LYS A 136 21.87 11.02 -12.88
C LYS A 136 20.65 11.18 -13.80
N ALA A 137 19.44 10.92 -13.31
CA ALA A 137 18.23 11.02 -14.10
C ALA A 137 18.01 12.45 -14.64
N ASN A 138 18.23 13.48 -13.81
CA ASN A 138 18.11 14.87 -14.25
C ASN A 138 19.19 15.26 -15.28
N SER A 139 20.42 14.77 -15.12
CA SER A 139 21.49 15.00 -16.09
C SER A 139 21.20 14.36 -17.45
N GLU A 140 20.63 13.14 -17.47
CA GLU A 140 20.29 12.43 -18.70
C GLU A 140 19.04 13.02 -19.39
N TYR A 141 18.10 13.56 -18.61
CA TYR A 141 16.88 14.14 -19.16
C TYR A 141 17.13 15.47 -19.91
N GLY A 142 18.16 16.23 -19.51
CA GLY A 142 18.64 17.41 -20.24
C GLY A 142 17.69 18.60 -20.29
N ASN A 143 16.57 18.57 -19.55
CA ASN A 143 15.58 19.65 -19.51
C ASN A 143 15.61 20.39 -18.16
N ASN A 144 16.02 21.66 -18.19
CA ASN A 144 16.14 22.49 -16.99
C ASN A 144 14.80 23.04 -16.46
N ILE A 145 13.69 22.80 -17.16
CA ILE A 145 12.36 23.30 -16.77
C ILE A 145 11.60 22.26 -15.93
N VAL A 146 11.80 20.96 -16.20
CA VAL A 146 11.08 19.87 -15.52
C VAL A 146 12.08 18.97 -14.80
N CYS A 147 12.11 19.07 -13.47
CA CYS A 147 12.98 18.25 -12.63
C CYS A 147 12.35 16.88 -12.31
N ILE A 148 13.13 15.82 -12.49
CA ILE A 148 12.79 14.46 -12.03
C ILE A 148 12.92 14.41 -10.50
N SER A 149 11.84 14.03 -9.83
CA SER A 149 11.80 13.84 -8.37
C SER A 149 12.52 12.56 -7.92
N SER A 150 12.88 12.50 -6.63
CA SER A 150 13.47 11.30 -6.02
C SER A 150 12.62 10.05 -6.22
N LEU A 151 11.30 10.18 -6.10
CA LEU A 151 10.37 9.06 -6.31
C LEU A 151 10.38 8.61 -7.77
N GLN A 152 10.35 9.53 -8.74
CA GLN A 152 10.41 9.17 -10.16
C GLN A 152 11.73 8.48 -10.52
N ALA A 153 12.86 8.98 -10.00
CA ALA A 153 14.17 8.36 -10.22
C ALA A 153 14.25 6.95 -9.63
N LEU A 154 13.74 6.76 -8.40
CA LEU A 154 13.67 5.45 -7.77
C LEU A 154 12.77 4.49 -8.55
N LEU A 155 11.58 4.93 -8.95
CA LEU A 155 10.65 4.13 -9.74
C LEU A 155 11.24 3.70 -11.09
N ALA A 156 11.97 4.60 -11.76
CA ALA A 156 12.68 4.27 -12.99
C ALA A 156 13.77 3.20 -12.76
N HIS A 157 14.54 3.32 -11.67
CA HIS A 157 15.55 2.33 -11.31
C HIS A 157 14.94 0.96 -10.98
N LEU A 158 13.83 0.94 -10.23
CA LEU A 158 13.08 -0.28 -9.91
C LEU A 158 12.55 -0.94 -11.18
N TRP A 159 11.97 -0.16 -12.09
CA TRP A 159 11.48 -0.65 -13.38
C TRP A 159 12.58 -1.34 -14.20
N GLN A 160 13.74 -0.70 -14.36
CA GLN A 160 14.86 -1.31 -15.06
C GLN A 160 15.32 -2.62 -14.41
N SER A 161 15.29 -2.69 -13.08
CA SER A 161 15.65 -3.89 -12.32
C SER A 161 14.63 -5.02 -12.54
N VAL A 162 13.34 -4.70 -12.55
CA VAL A 162 12.27 -5.66 -12.88
C VAL A 162 12.43 -6.20 -14.30
N ILE A 163 12.71 -5.33 -15.29
CA ILE A 163 12.96 -5.76 -16.67
C ILE A 163 14.10 -6.77 -16.72
N ARG A 164 15.25 -6.46 -16.10
CA ARG A 164 16.40 -7.36 -16.04
C ARG A 164 16.05 -8.72 -15.40
N CYS A 165 15.26 -8.70 -14.34
CA CYS A 165 14.91 -9.90 -13.59
C CYS A 165 13.84 -10.77 -14.27
N ARG A 166 12.93 -10.17 -15.04
CA ARG A 166 11.79 -10.89 -15.64
C ARG A 166 11.99 -11.26 -17.10
N PHE A 167 12.74 -10.46 -17.85
CA PHE A 167 12.81 -10.55 -19.30
C PHE A 167 14.26 -10.68 -19.73
N SER A 168 14.76 -11.91 -19.70
CA SER A 168 16.12 -12.19 -20.16
C SER A 168 16.23 -12.27 -21.69
N THR A 169 15.15 -12.48 -22.47
CA THR A 169 15.27 -12.53 -23.95
C THR A 169 13.99 -12.41 -24.82
N ASN A 170 12.76 -12.39 -24.30
CA ASN A 170 11.56 -12.27 -25.17
C ASN A 170 10.66 -11.07 -24.78
N ALA A 171 10.64 -10.06 -25.65
CA ALA A 171 9.93 -8.80 -25.47
C ALA A 171 8.43 -8.94 -25.81
N ALA A 172 7.61 -9.29 -24.83
CA ALA A 172 6.21 -8.88 -24.82
C ALA A 172 6.12 -7.42 -24.30
N GLU A 173 5.14 -6.65 -24.77
CA GLU A 173 4.90 -5.28 -24.29
C GLU A 173 4.58 -5.29 -22.78
N ILE A 174 5.37 -4.57 -21.97
CA ILE A 174 5.17 -4.46 -20.51
C ILE A 174 4.60 -3.08 -20.21
N THR A 175 3.51 -3.03 -19.45
CA THR A 175 2.89 -1.76 -19.07
C THR A 175 3.35 -1.33 -17.67
N TYR A 176 3.98 -0.18 -17.56
CA TYR A 176 4.22 0.44 -16.25
C TYR A 176 3.00 1.26 -15.82
N ARG A 177 2.48 1.00 -14.63
CA ARG A 177 1.35 1.72 -14.03
C ARG A 177 1.78 2.27 -12.67
N SER A 178 1.37 3.50 -12.37
CA SER A 178 1.59 4.08 -11.05
C SER A 178 0.24 4.50 -10.48
N CYS A 179 -0.12 3.92 -9.35
CA CYS A 179 -1.34 4.23 -8.62
C CYS A 179 -0.99 5.11 -7.42
N ILE A 180 -0.44 6.30 -7.69
CA ILE A 180 -0.12 7.31 -6.67
C ILE A 180 -1.28 8.29 -6.65
N TYR A 181 -2.18 8.16 -5.66
CA TYR A 181 -3.41 8.96 -5.52
C TYR A 181 -4.40 8.85 -6.70
N LEU A 182 -5.67 8.53 -6.39
CA LEU A 182 -6.76 8.53 -7.38
C LEU A 182 -7.06 9.92 -7.97
N LYS A 183 -6.53 11.00 -7.39
CA LYS A 183 -6.66 12.35 -7.93
C LYS A 183 -5.67 12.63 -9.07
N ASP A 184 -4.54 11.91 -9.12
CA ASP A 184 -3.44 12.13 -10.07
C ASP A 184 -2.83 10.79 -10.51
N ILE A 185 -3.52 10.02 -11.35
CA ILE A 185 -2.92 8.85 -12.01
C ILE A 185 -1.82 9.36 -12.96
N LEU A 186 -0.57 9.34 -12.47
CA LEU A 186 0.63 9.56 -13.29
C LEU A 186 0.96 8.26 -14.03
N GLU A 187 0.49 8.09 -15.26
CA GLU A 187 1.08 7.13 -16.18
C GLU A 187 2.41 7.71 -16.69
N MET A 188 3.54 7.08 -16.35
CA MET A 188 4.83 7.37 -17.00
C MET A 188 5.01 6.41 -18.18
N PRO A 189 5.03 6.90 -19.43
CA PRO A 189 5.34 6.05 -20.56
C PRO A 189 6.84 5.84 -20.69
N CYS A 190 7.27 4.58 -20.75
CA CYS A 190 8.53 4.22 -21.39
C CYS A 190 8.34 2.84 -22.03
N ILE A 191 8.11 2.84 -23.34
CA ILE A 191 7.97 1.63 -24.15
C ILE A 191 9.37 1.33 -24.71
N LEU A 192 9.94 0.17 -24.38
CA LEU A 192 11.02 -0.47 -25.14
C LEU A 192 10.42 -1.32 -26.29
N SER A 193 9.57 -0.72 -27.11
CA SER A 193 9.14 -1.28 -28.40
C SER A 193 9.52 -0.29 -29.48
N THR A 194 10.30 -0.78 -30.43
CA THR A 194 10.91 -0.06 -31.55
C THR A 194 9.92 0.24 -32.67
N SER A 195 8.61 0.38 -32.42
CA SER A 195 7.69 0.60 -33.54
C SER A 195 6.45 1.48 -33.32
N GLN A 196 6.12 1.99 -32.14
CA GLN A 196 5.04 2.99 -32.00
C GLN A 196 5.28 4.04 -30.89
N PRO A 197 4.87 5.31 -31.10
CA PRO A 197 4.99 6.35 -30.09
C PRO A 197 4.14 6.02 -28.85
N PRO A 198 4.57 6.44 -27.65
CA PRO A 198 3.86 6.14 -26.41
C PRO A 198 2.45 6.72 -26.45
N LEU A 199 1.45 5.83 -26.51
CA LEU A 199 0.05 6.18 -26.29
C LEU A 199 -0.09 6.65 -24.83
N ARG A 200 -0.08 7.97 -24.63
CA ARG A 200 -0.54 8.63 -23.40
C ARG A 200 -2.03 8.30 -23.22
N ARG A 201 -2.37 7.19 -22.57
CA ARG A 201 -3.74 6.95 -22.10
C ARG A 201 -3.89 7.53 -20.71
N TYR A 202 -3.95 8.86 -20.65
CA TYR A 202 -4.58 9.48 -19.49
C TYR A 202 -6.00 8.92 -19.41
N TRP A 203 -6.27 8.11 -18.39
CA TRP A 203 -7.62 7.81 -17.96
C TRP A 203 -8.20 9.09 -17.37
N SER A 204 -8.58 10.02 -18.24
CA SER A 204 -9.20 11.26 -17.81
C SER A 204 -10.56 10.91 -17.22
N MET A 205 -10.90 11.56 -16.10
CA MET A 205 -12.23 11.47 -15.48
C MET A 205 -13.36 11.65 -16.50
N ILE A 206 -13.14 12.48 -17.53
CA ILE A 206 -14.06 12.77 -18.63
C ILE A 206 -14.25 11.57 -19.57
N SER A 207 -13.18 10.81 -19.87
CA SER A 207 -13.26 9.62 -20.72
C SER A 207 -14.02 8.47 -20.04
N TRP A 208 -13.98 8.42 -18.71
CA TRP A 208 -14.61 7.38 -17.91
C TRP A 208 -16.10 7.61 -17.65
N VAL A 209 -16.55 8.86 -17.43
CA VAL A 209 -18.00 9.18 -17.35
C VAL A 209 -18.74 8.67 -18.59
N LYS A 210 -18.04 8.60 -19.74
CA LYS A 210 -18.58 8.08 -21.00
C LYS A 210 -18.59 6.53 -21.08
N LYS A 211 -17.82 5.80 -20.26
CA LYS A 211 -17.70 4.33 -20.30
C LYS A 211 -17.17 3.72 -18.99
N SER A 212 -18.05 3.51 -18.02
CA SER A 212 -17.72 2.84 -16.75
C SER A 212 -17.51 1.33 -16.94
N LYS A 213 -16.39 0.80 -16.45
CA LYS A 213 -16.14 -0.64 -16.33
C LYS A 213 -15.50 -0.94 -14.98
N MET A 214 -15.95 -2.01 -14.32
CA MET A 214 -15.31 -2.51 -13.10
C MET A 214 -13.93 -3.09 -13.41
N LEU A 215 -12.96 -2.88 -12.52
CA LEU A 215 -11.64 -3.47 -12.67
C LEU A 215 -11.73 -4.97 -12.37
N LYS A 216 -11.06 -5.79 -13.19
CA LYS A 216 -10.87 -7.22 -12.91
C LYS A 216 -9.43 -7.44 -12.51
N LYS A 217 -9.19 -8.20 -11.42
CA LYS A 217 -7.85 -8.52 -10.92
C LYS A 217 -6.90 -9.00 -12.04
N SER A 218 -7.37 -9.93 -12.89
CA SER A 218 -6.59 -10.47 -14.01
C SER A 218 -6.17 -9.42 -15.04
N GLY A 219 -6.99 -8.39 -15.28
CA GLY A 219 -6.66 -7.32 -16.24
C GLY A 219 -5.74 -6.25 -15.68
N VAL A 220 -5.77 -6.00 -14.36
CA VAL A 220 -4.94 -4.96 -13.70
C VAL A 220 -3.49 -5.43 -13.56
N PHE A 221 -3.28 -6.69 -13.17
CA PHE A 221 -1.96 -7.23 -12.81
C PHE A 221 -1.24 -7.99 -13.94
N ALA A 222 -1.92 -8.27 -15.07
CA ALA A 222 -1.28 -8.95 -16.19
C ALA A 222 -0.24 -8.05 -16.88
N ASN A 223 0.99 -8.56 -17.02
CA ASN A 223 2.11 -7.89 -17.69
C ASN A 223 2.36 -6.44 -17.24
N SER A 224 2.07 -6.15 -15.96
CA SER A 224 2.20 -4.80 -15.41
C SER A 224 3.17 -4.73 -14.22
N LEU A 225 3.83 -3.58 -14.10
CA LEU A 225 4.47 -3.16 -12.85
C LEU A 225 3.65 -2.02 -12.26
N ILE A 226 3.15 -2.20 -11.05
CA ILE A 226 2.33 -1.24 -10.31
C ILE A 226 3.08 -0.74 -9.10
N ALA A 227 3.39 0.56 -9.08
CA ALA A 227 3.76 1.25 -7.85
C ALA A 227 2.49 1.59 -7.05
N SER A 228 2.43 1.14 -5.80
CA SER A 228 1.31 1.38 -4.88
C SER A 228 1.74 2.12 -3.63
N SER A 229 0.80 2.86 -3.02
CA SER A 229 1.04 3.77 -1.89
C SER A 229 1.90 4.99 -2.27
N SER A 230 2.36 5.76 -1.29
CA SER A 230 3.14 6.99 -1.53
C SER A 230 4.00 7.32 -0.31
N PRO A 231 5.27 7.73 -0.51
CA PRO A 231 6.13 8.19 0.57
C PRO A 231 5.71 9.54 1.17
N ARG A 232 4.67 10.19 0.64
CA ARG A 232 4.12 11.42 1.22
C ARG A 232 3.29 11.16 2.49
N PHE A 233 2.81 9.94 2.68
CA PHE A 233 2.07 9.57 3.87
C PHE A 233 3.03 9.07 4.94
N ASN A 234 3.25 9.88 5.96
CA ASN A 234 4.14 9.52 7.05
C ASN A 234 3.48 8.50 7.99
N VAL A 235 3.64 7.21 7.67
CA VAL A 235 3.13 6.11 8.49
C VAL A 235 3.88 5.96 9.82
N TYR A 236 5.10 6.48 9.92
CA TYR A 236 5.93 6.43 11.13
C TYR A 236 5.52 7.47 12.18
N ASN A 237 4.62 8.40 11.86
CA ASN A 237 4.04 9.34 12.84
C ASN A 237 2.87 8.75 13.64
N ASN A 238 2.47 7.49 13.39
CA ASN A 238 1.41 6.85 14.16
C ASN A 238 1.92 6.43 15.55
N ASP A 239 1.68 7.26 16.56
CA ASP A 239 2.01 6.97 17.96
C ASP A 239 0.74 6.79 18.79
N PHE A 240 0.55 5.60 19.37
CA PHE A 240 -0.58 5.27 20.22
C PHE A 240 -0.32 5.56 21.71
N GLY A 241 0.80 6.19 22.06
CA GLY A 241 1.23 6.48 23.42
C GLY A 241 2.35 5.58 23.95
N TRP A 242 2.93 4.73 23.10
CA TRP A 242 4.06 3.86 23.42
C TRP A 242 5.20 3.95 22.39
N GLY A 243 5.23 5.06 21.64
CA GLY A 243 6.27 5.37 20.69
C GLY A 243 5.88 5.07 19.25
N ARG A 244 6.78 5.50 18.34
CA ARG A 244 6.60 5.38 16.90
C ARG A 244 6.79 3.95 16.40
N PRO A 245 6.20 3.58 15.25
CA PRO A 245 6.45 2.30 14.62
C PRO A 245 7.92 2.19 14.22
N VAL A 246 8.44 0.96 14.18
CA VAL A 246 9.79 0.65 13.67
C VAL A 246 9.78 0.10 12.26
N ALA A 247 8.63 -0.41 11.81
CA ALA A 247 8.46 -0.87 10.45
C ALA A 247 6.98 -0.85 10.05
N VAL A 248 6.74 -0.79 8.74
CA VAL A 248 5.42 -0.92 8.11
C VAL A 248 5.39 -2.14 7.20
N ARG A 249 4.24 -2.81 7.07
CA ARG A 249 4.06 -3.99 6.20
C ARG A 249 2.76 -3.94 5.41
N SER A 250 2.81 -4.41 4.17
CA SER A 250 1.62 -4.75 3.36
C SER A 250 1.23 -6.22 3.58
N GLY A 251 -0.07 -6.47 3.73
CA GLY A 251 -0.64 -7.82 3.80
C GLY A 251 -0.89 -8.45 2.43
N ALA A 252 -1.40 -9.68 2.43
CA ALA A 252 -1.64 -10.51 1.25
C ALA A 252 -2.55 -9.82 0.21
N GLY A 253 -3.58 -9.08 0.66
CA GLY A 253 -4.49 -8.34 -0.24
C GLY A 253 -3.82 -7.20 -1.02
N ASN A 254 -2.60 -6.81 -0.66
CA ASN A 254 -1.79 -5.83 -1.39
C ASN A 254 -0.55 -6.45 -2.05
N LYS A 255 -0.44 -7.78 -2.02
CA LYS A 255 0.73 -8.53 -2.46
C LYS A 255 0.34 -9.36 -3.68
N HIS A 256 0.47 -8.74 -4.85
CA HIS A 256 0.37 -9.44 -6.13
C HIS A 256 1.68 -9.32 -6.90
N GLU A 257 1.92 -10.29 -7.78
CA GLU A 257 3.07 -10.25 -8.67
C GLU A 257 3.05 -8.96 -9.51
N GLY A 258 4.17 -8.25 -9.55
CA GLY A 258 4.27 -6.99 -10.27
C GLY A 258 3.77 -5.79 -9.48
N ILE A 259 3.45 -5.92 -8.20
CA ILE A 259 3.25 -4.77 -7.31
C ILE A 259 4.52 -4.49 -6.51
N ILE A 260 4.93 -3.22 -6.50
CA ILE A 260 5.88 -2.68 -5.53
C ILE A 260 5.10 -1.72 -4.63
N THR A 261 5.12 -1.96 -3.32
CA THR A 261 4.59 -0.98 -2.35
C THR A 261 5.70 -0.05 -1.89
N ILE A 262 5.41 1.26 -1.81
CA ILE A 262 6.38 2.28 -1.39
C ILE A 262 5.80 3.07 -0.21
N PHE A 263 6.57 3.14 0.88
CA PHE A 263 6.27 3.98 2.04
C PHE A 263 7.35 5.04 2.21
N CYS A 264 7.08 6.06 3.04
CA CYS A 264 8.17 6.85 3.61
C CYS A 264 9.05 5.90 4.43
N GLY A 265 10.35 6.17 4.52
CA GLY A 265 11.19 5.46 5.47
C GLY A 265 11.14 6.11 6.85
N ALA A 266 11.77 5.45 7.84
CA ALA A 266 11.78 5.92 9.22
C ALA A 266 12.58 7.23 9.40
N GLU A 267 13.57 7.45 8.54
CA GLU A 267 14.38 8.67 8.50
C GLU A 267 13.83 9.65 7.46
N GLU A 268 13.98 10.95 7.72
CA GLU A 268 13.53 11.98 6.79
C GLU A 268 14.23 11.84 5.43
N GLY A 269 13.45 11.87 4.35
CA GLY A 269 13.97 11.71 2.98
C GLY A 269 14.24 10.27 2.55
N SER A 270 14.18 9.29 3.46
CA SER A 270 14.27 7.86 3.13
C SER A 270 12.93 7.29 2.64
N MET A 271 12.98 6.10 2.04
CA MET A 271 11.81 5.37 1.56
C MET A 271 11.93 3.90 1.92
N ASP A 272 10.81 3.22 2.13
CA ASP A 272 10.78 1.77 2.28
C ASP A 272 10.07 1.15 1.08
N ILE A 273 10.68 0.11 0.50
CA ILE A 273 10.11 -0.61 -0.64
C ILE A 273 9.85 -2.07 -0.29
N GLN A 274 8.68 -2.55 -0.68
CA GLN A 274 8.25 -3.94 -0.52
C GLN A 274 7.89 -4.50 -1.90
N PRO A 275 8.88 -5.05 -2.64
CA PRO A 275 8.63 -5.72 -3.91
C PRO A 275 8.03 -7.10 -3.66
N GLN A 276 6.82 -7.35 -4.13
CA GLN A 276 6.23 -8.68 -4.06
C GLN A 276 6.61 -9.51 -5.29
N THR A 277 7.10 -10.73 -5.05
CA THR A 277 7.40 -11.74 -6.09
C THR A 277 8.52 -11.33 -7.05
N LEU A 278 9.55 -10.65 -6.55
CA LEU A 278 10.82 -10.51 -7.26
C LEU A 278 11.95 -10.95 -6.33
N ARG A 279 11.94 -12.22 -5.89
CA ARG A 279 13.13 -12.84 -5.26
C ARG A 279 14.38 -12.61 -6.12
N ALA A 280 14.20 -12.63 -7.44
CA ALA A 280 15.21 -12.28 -8.43
C ALA A 280 15.80 -10.87 -8.27
N MET A 281 15.05 -9.87 -7.79
CA MET A 281 15.61 -8.54 -7.51
C MET A 281 16.66 -8.57 -6.41
N GLY A 282 16.49 -9.45 -5.40
CA GLY A 282 17.52 -9.67 -4.38
C GLY A 282 18.83 -10.23 -4.95
N GLN A 283 18.83 -10.70 -6.20
CA GLN A 283 19.99 -11.19 -6.94
C GLN A 283 20.51 -10.18 -7.98
N ASP A 284 19.74 -9.13 -8.30
CA ASP A 284 20.18 -8.07 -9.21
C ASP A 284 21.18 -7.15 -8.51
N THR A 285 22.46 -7.27 -8.89
CA THR A 285 23.56 -6.54 -8.26
C THR A 285 23.39 -5.03 -8.35
N LYS A 286 22.79 -4.52 -9.43
CA LYS A 286 22.50 -3.09 -9.63
C LYS A 286 21.43 -2.59 -8.65
N PHE A 287 20.39 -3.38 -8.41
CA PHE A 287 19.38 -3.08 -7.40
C PHE A 287 19.95 -3.17 -5.98
N MET A 288 20.68 -4.25 -5.67
CA MET A 288 21.24 -4.45 -4.34
C MET A 288 22.33 -3.44 -3.98
N ALA A 289 23.01 -2.84 -4.96
CA ALA A 289 23.90 -1.71 -4.72
C ALA A 289 23.14 -0.45 -4.23
N ALA A 290 21.87 -0.30 -4.62
CA ALA A 290 21.05 0.85 -4.29
C ALA A 290 20.34 0.75 -2.92
N VAL A 291 20.19 -0.46 -2.36
CA VAL A 291 19.32 -0.72 -1.21
C VAL A 291 19.99 -1.55 -0.11
N THR A 292 19.47 -1.42 1.12
CA THR A 292 19.78 -2.30 2.27
C THR A 292 18.51 -3.07 2.66
N LYS A 293 18.62 -4.24 3.28
CA LYS A 293 17.43 -4.93 3.82
C LYS A 293 17.08 -4.32 5.19
N ILE A 294 15.79 -4.12 5.48
CA ILE A 294 15.38 -3.45 6.72
C ILE A 294 15.84 -4.21 7.99
N HIS A 295 15.97 -5.54 7.91
CA HIS A 295 16.43 -6.36 9.03
C HIS A 295 17.88 -6.08 9.46
N ASP A 296 18.67 -5.41 8.62
CA ASP A 296 20.05 -5.04 8.95
C ASP A 296 20.10 -3.71 9.73
N ILE A 297 18.95 -3.02 9.84
CA ILE A 297 18.82 -1.66 10.37
C ILE A 297 18.04 -1.65 11.70
N VAL A 298 17.08 -2.56 11.86
CA VAL A 298 16.13 -2.64 13.00
C VAL A 298 16.52 -3.76 13.95
#